data_AF-A0AA36M5B6-F1
#
_entry.id   AF-A0AA36M5B6-F1
#
_cell.length_a   1.000
_cell.length_b   1.000
_cell.length_c   1.000
_cell.angle_alpha   90.00
_cell.angle_beta   90.00
_cell.angle_gamma   90.00
#
_symmetry.space_group_name_H-M   'P 1'
#
loop_
_entity.id
_entity.type
_entity.pdbx_description
1 polymer ?
#
loop_
_entity_poly.entity_id
_entity_poly.type
_entity_poly.pdbx_seq_one_letter_code
_entity_poly.pdbx_strand_id
1 'polypeptide(L)'
;MLPLLLILPAVMADSFWMTADLLRVDWSEGCLTTAGCSHPRFEIIGDLLPLTEEISISWTISEHFVQHTSRSFVSHWAKGLKLRCQVVGTDPLYGFPRVCDHTALVRAFPDGIDEFLERRRRQATVTTTPMPEEELGKRMIEIRARCFNATVAVEKHTERCPWCPDPSDVALIEQRASQWPLLL
;
A
#
# COMPACT_ATOMS: atom_id res chain seq x y z
N MET A 1 -27.73 -30.16 -34.10
CA MET A 1 -26.96 -30.20 -32.84
C MET A 1 -26.02 -29.01 -32.84
N LEU A 2 -26.41 -27.92 -32.17
CA LEU A 2 -25.63 -26.70 -32.04
C LEU A 2 -24.82 -26.80 -30.74
N PRO A 3 -23.48 -26.62 -30.73
CA PRO A 3 -22.74 -26.68 -29.49
C PRO A 3 -23.07 -25.41 -28.69
N LEU A 4 -23.69 -25.61 -27.53
CA LEU A 4 -23.92 -24.57 -26.54
C LEU A 4 -22.55 -24.18 -25.98
N LEU A 5 -21.97 -23.09 -26.50
CA LEU A 5 -20.80 -22.45 -25.90
C LEU A 5 -21.24 -21.95 -24.51
N LEU A 6 -20.85 -22.70 -23.47
CA LEU A 6 -20.90 -22.23 -22.10
C LEU A 6 -19.89 -21.09 -21.97
N ILE A 7 -20.37 -19.86 -22.17
CA ILE A 7 -19.68 -18.67 -21.70
C ILE A 7 -19.72 -18.78 -20.17
N LEU A 8 -18.63 -19.27 -19.57
CA LEU A 8 -18.45 -19.10 -18.13
C LEU A 8 -18.60 -17.60 -17.84
N PRO A 9 -19.41 -17.19 -16.85
CA PRO A 9 -19.34 -15.81 -16.40
C PRO A 9 -17.90 -15.60 -15.95
N ALA A 10 -17.16 -14.79 -16.72
CA ALA A 10 -15.97 -14.17 -16.19
C ALA A 10 -16.46 -13.44 -14.94
N VAL A 11 -16.12 -13.96 -13.77
CA VAL A 11 -16.23 -13.21 -12.53
C VAL A 11 -15.27 -12.04 -12.73
N MET A 12 -15.80 -10.94 -13.28
CA MET A 12 -15.11 -9.66 -13.29
C MET A 12 -15.03 -9.27 -11.83
N ALA A 13 -13.94 -9.66 -11.18
CA ALA A 13 -13.59 -9.07 -9.92
C ALA A 13 -13.26 -7.61 -10.21
N ASP A 14 -13.94 -6.70 -9.54
CA ASP A 14 -13.72 -5.27 -9.70
C ASP A 14 -12.27 -4.95 -9.30
N SER A 15 -11.43 -4.77 -10.31
CA SER A 15 -10.06 -4.32 -10.12
C SER A 15 -10.06 -2.89 -9.59
N PHE A 16 -9.08 -2.54 -8.78
CA PHE A 16 -9.00 -1.22 -8.16
C PHE A 16 -7.57 -0.72 -8.12
N TRP A 17 -7.44 0.60 -8.11
CA TRP A 17 -6.19 1.26 -7.71
C TRP A 17 -6.17 1.42 -6.20
N MET A 18 -4.99 1.37 -5.61
CA MET A 18 -4.83 1.66 -4.19
C MET A 18 -3.63 2.54 -3.93
N THR A 19 -3.75 3.32 -2.88
CA THR A 19 -2.71 4.21 -2.38
C THR A 19 -2.41 3.83 -0.93
N ALA A 20 -1.15 3.62 -0.59
CA ALA A 20 -0.69 3.41 0.79
C ALA A 20 0.30 4.50 1.20
N ASP A 21 -0.09 5.29 2.21
CA ASP A 21 0.73 6.34 2.79
C ASP A 21 1.30 5.89 4.12
N LEU A 22 2.63 5.97 4.26
CA LEU A 22 3.31 5.74 5.52
C LEU A 22 3.07 6.95 6.43
N LEU A 23 2.32 6.78 7.51
CA LEU A 23 2.00 7.87 8.44
C LEU A 23 2.98 7.97 9.59
N ARG A 24 3.47 6.82 10.09
CA ARG A 24 4.35 6.75 11.25
C ARG A 24 5.15 5.46 11.27
N VAL A 25 6.39 5.55 11.77
CA VAL A 25 7.20 4.40 12.17
C VAL A 25 7.78 4.67 13.56
N ASP A 26 7.40 3.83 14.52
CA ASP A 26 7.87 3.88 15.90
C ASP A 26 8.91 2.77 16.11
N TRP A 27 10.15 3.15 16.42
CA TRP A 27 11.27 2.24 16.57
C TRP A 27 11.41 1.74 18.00
N SER A 28 11.71 0.45 18.15
CA SER A 28 12.13 -0.11 19.44
C SER A 28 13.58 0.26 19.76
N GLU A 29 13.88 0.45 21.03
CA GLU A 29 15.25 0.79 21.47
C GLU A 29 16.26 -0.29 21.07
N GLY A 30 17.44 0.16 20.63
CA GLY A 30 18.55 -0.73 20.25
C GLY A 30 18.42 -1.41 18.88
N CYS A 31 17.35 -1.15 18.13
CA CYS A 31 17.18 -1.65 16.77
C CYS A 31 17.92 -0.80 15.71
N LEU A 32 18.16 -1.41 14.55
CA LEU A 32 18.85 -0.80 13.39
C LEU A 32 20.27 -0.28 13.66
N THR A 33 20.97 -0.86 14.63
CA THR A 33 22.39 -0.55 14.84
C THR A 33 23.24 -1.05 13.67
N THR A 34 24.35 -0.37 13.40
CA THR A 34 25.30 -0.71 12.33
C THR A 34 25.88 -2.13 12.45
N ALA A 35 25.79 -2.74 13.64
CA ALA A 35 26.19 -4.13 13.88
C ALA A 35 25.22 -5.16 13.25
N GLY A 36 23.97 -4.79 12.96
CA GLY A 36 22.95 -5.70 12.44
C GLY A 36 22.39 -5.34 11.07
N CYS A 37 22.40 -4.05 10.69
CA CYS A 37 21.81 -3.57 9.44
C CYS A 37 22.46 -2.25 9.00
N SER A 38 23.43 -2.31 8.08
CA SER A 38 24.05 -1.08 7.54
C SER A 38 23.22 -0.49 6.40
N HIS A 39 23.21 0.83 6.24
CA HIS A 39 22.42 1.56 5.23
C HIS A 39 20.94 1.13 5.15
N PRO A 40 20.20 1.19 6.28
CA PRO A 40 18.86 0.63 6.34
C PRO A 40 17.86 1.44 5.50
N ARG A 41 16.96 0.72 4.84
CA ARG A 41 15.84 1.26 4.06
C ARG A 41 14.54 0.64 4.54
N PHE A 42 13.53 1.47 4.68
CA PHE A 42 12.17 1.03 4.96
C PHE A 42 11.46 0.74 3.65
N GLU A 43 10.73 -0.37 3.57
CA GLU A 43 10.05 -0.82 2.36
C GLU A 43 8.62 -1.25 2.67
N ILE A 44 7.67 -0.77 1.86
CA ILE A 44 6.30 -1.29 1.81
C ILE A 44 6.21 -2.22 0.62
N ILE A 45 5.60 -3.38 0.84
CA ILE A 45 5.48 -4.46 -0.12
C ILE A 45 4.02 -4.86 -0.24
N GLY A 46 3.53 -4.90 -1.47
CA GLY A 46 2.25 -5.50 -1.85
C GLY A 46 2.45 -6.86 -2.52
N ASP A 47 1.79 -7.87 -1.97
CA ASP A 47 1.81 -9.23 -2.51
C ASP A 47 0.51 -9.50 -3.29
N LEU A 48 0.65 -9.88 -4.57
CA LEU A 48 -0.46 -10.46 -5.33
C LEU A 48 -0.68 -11.88 -4.81
N LEU A 49 -1.94 -12.30 -4.63
CA LEU A 49 -2.24 -13.70 -4.34
C LEU A 49 -3.22 -14.21 -5.40
N PRO A 50 -3.00 -15.41 -5.99
CA PRO A 50 -2.01 -16.44 -5.63
C PRO A 50 -0.68 -16.40 -6.42
N LEU A 51 -0.52 -15.47 -7.37
CA LEU A 51 0.74 -15.36 -8.12
C LEU A 51 1.77 -14.73 -7.20
N THR A 52 2.93 -15.35 -6.99
CA THR A 52 4.03 -14.86 -6.13
C THR A 52 4.73 -13.62 -6.71
N GLU A 53 3.95 -12.65 -7.17
CA GLU A 53 4.38 -11.37 -7.70
C GLU A 53 4.29 -10.33 -6.59
N GLU A 54 5.36 -9.56 -6.48
CA GLU A 54 5.60 -8.62 -5.40
C GLU A 54 5.91 -7.24 -5.99
N ILE A 55 5.25 -6.20 -5.49
CA ILE A 55 5.49 -4.82 -5.88
C ILE A 55 5.87 -4.05 -4.62
N SER A 56 6.94 -3.25 -4.69
CA SER A 56 7.44 -2.54 -3.51
C SER A 56 7.84 -1.09 -3.78
N ILE A 57 7.91 -0.33 -2.69
CA ILE A 57 8.50 1.01 -2.66
C ILE A 57 9.37 1.13 -1.41
N SER A 58 10.54 1.78 -1.54
CA SER A 58 11.49 1.89 -0.42
C SER A 58 12.12 3.27 -0.28
N TRP A 59 12.41 3.64 0.96
CA TRP A 59 13.06 4.90 1.34
C TRP A 59 14.22 4.66 2.28
N THR A 60 15.27 5.46 2.16
CA THR A 60 16.36 5.47 3.13
C THR A 60 15.85 5.96 4.49
N ILE A 61 16.21 5.25 5.56
CA ILE A 61 15.84 5.66 6.91
C ILE A 61 16.77 6.79 7.35
N SER A 62 16.17 7.97 7.51
CA SER A 62 16.77 9.16 8.10
C SER A 62 15.87 9.68 9.21
N GLU A 63 16.34 10.68 9.97
CA GLU A 63 15.44 11.46 10.82
C GLU A 63 14.31 12.05 9.96
N HIS A 64 13.07 11.98 10.44
CA HIS A 64 11.87 12.49 9.76
C HIS A 64 11.65 12.00 8.31
N PHE A 65 12.16 10.82 7.94
CA PHE A 65 12.01 10.29 6.58
C PHE A 65 10.53 10.13 6.16
N VAL A 66 9.66 9.84 7.12
CA VAL A 66 8.21 9.71 6.89
C VAL A 66 7.62 11.02 6.34
N GLN A 67 8.04 12.18 6.84
CA GLN A 67 7.50 13.47 6.39
C GLN A 67 8.17 14.00 5.12
N HIS A 68 9.46 13.71 4.92
CA HIS A 68 10.26 14.38 3.88
C HIS A 68 10.53 13.53 2.64
N THR A 69 10.70 12.22 2.81
CA THR A 69 11.14 11.33 1.72
C THR A 69 10.11 10.30 1.35
N SER A 70 9.24 9.90 2.29
CA SER A 70 8.19 8.94 2.01
C SER A 70 7.24 9.46 0.93
N ARG A 71 6.83 8.55 0.06
CA ARG A 71 5.90 8.80 -1.05
C ARG A 71 4.79 7.77 -0.98
N SER A 72 3.66 8.09 -1.56
CA SER A 72 2.56 7.14 -1.61
C SER A 72 2.95 5.91 -2.41
N PHE A 73 2.72 4.73 -1.85
CA PHE A 73 2.79 3.48 -2.58
C PHE A 73 1.52 3.33 -3.40
N VAL A 74 1.60 3.37 -4.72
CA VAL A 74 0.41 3.30 -5.58
C VAL A 74 0.51 2.12 -6.53
N SER A 75 -0.54 1.30 -6.56
CA SER A 75 -0.55 0.06 -7.34
C SER A 75 -1.97 -0.35 -7.75
N HIS A 76 -2.07 -1.17 -8.81
CA HIS A 76 -3.33 -1.70 -9.35
C HIS A 76 -3.47 -3.16 -8.99
N TRP A 77 -4.68 -3.58 -8.60
CA TRP A 77 -4.94 -4.92 -8.12
C TRP A 77 -6.25 -5.46 -8.66
N ALA A 78 -6.23 -6.69 -9.16
CA ALA A 78 -7.43 -7.37 -9.66
C ALA A 78 -8.29 -7.97 -8.52
N LYS A 79 -7.63 -8.43 -7.44
CA LYS A 79 -8.26 -9.05 -6.25
C LYS A 79 -7.44 -8.69 -5.02
N GLY A 80 -8.07 -8.78 -3.85
CA GLY A 80 -7.60 -8.28 -2.55
C GLY A 80 -6.08 -8.26 -2.34
N LEU A 81 -5.59 -7.13 -1.85
CA LEU A 81 -4.19 -6.86 -1.59
C LEU A 81 -3.80 -7.27 -0.17
N LYS A 82 -2.62 -7.87 -0.03
CA LYS A 82 -1.93 -7.96 1.25
C LYS A 82 -0.68 -7.12 1.26
N LEU A 83 -0.43 -6.46 2.38
CA LEU A 83 0.71 -5.59 2.61
C LEU A 83 1.60 -6.16 3.70
N ARG A 84 2.90 -6.00 3.52
CA ARG A 84 3.89 -6.12 4.59
C ARG A 84 4.86 -4.94 4.52
N CYS A 85 5.35 -4.51 5.66
CA CYS A 85 6.49 -3.62 5.77
C CYS A 85 7.75 -4.41 6.14
N GLN A 86 8.90 -3.99 5.62
CA GLN A 86 10.19 -4.54 6.00
C GLN A 86 11.26 -3.46 6.08
N VAL A 87 12.33 -3.79 6.81
CA VAL A 87 13.58 -3.04 6.77
C VAL A 87 14.62 -3.90 6.10
N VAL A 88 15.17 -3.39 5.01
CA VAL A 88 16.29 -4.00 4.28
C VAL A 88 17.54 -3.18 4.50
N GLY A 89 18.68 -3.84 4.49
CA GLY A 89 19.97 -3.17 4.56
C GLY A 89 21.07 -4.09 4.06
N THR A 90 22.30 -3.68 4.33
CA THR A 90 23.48 -4.40 3.90
C THR A 90 24.13 -5.06 5.10
N ASP A 91 24.50 -6.34 4.94
CA ASP A 91 25.29 -7.05 5.93
C ASP A 91 26.64 -6.34 6.15
N PRO A 92 26.97 -5.90 7.37
CA PRO A 92 28.17 -5.10 7.60
C PRO A 92 29.48 -5.89 7.45
N LEU A 93 29.43 -7.23 7.54
CA LEU A 93 30.61 -8.09 7.41
C LEU A 93 30.87 -8.47 5.95
N TYR A 94 29.81 -8.82 5.23
CA TYR A 94 29.92 -9.40 3.88
C TYR A 94 29.44 -8.49 2.75
N GLY A 95 28.76 -7.39 3.06
CA GLY A 95 28.34 -6.40 2.07
C GLY A 95 27.15 -6.80 1.19
N PHE A 96 26.47 -7.92 1.47
CA PHE A 96 25.28 -8.33 0.68
C PHE A 96 23.97 -7.78 1.25
N PRO A 97 22.94 -7.54 0.42
CA PRO A 97 21.62 -7.13 0.88
C PRO A 97 20.92 -8.21 1.71
N ARG A 98 20.24 -7.81 2.79
CA ARG A 98 19.45 -8.70 3.66
C ARG A 98 18.22 -7.99 4.22
N VAL A 99 17.21 -8.79 4.55
CA VAL A 99 16.10 -8.34 5.40
C VAL A 99 16.59 -8.29 6.84
N CYS A 100 16.49 -7.12 7.45
CA CYS A 100 16.91 -6.87 8.83
C CYS A 100 15.76 -7.07 9.81
N ASP A 101 14.55 -6.68 9.41
CA ASP A 101 13.31 -6.94 10.15
C ASP A 101 12.12 -6.91 9.17
N HIS A 102 11.04 -7.59 9.51
CA HIS A 102 9.82 -7.59 8.69
C HIS A 102 8.57 -7.84 9.53
N THR A 103 7.45 -7.37 8.99
CA THR A 103 6.12 -7.58 9.55
C THR A 103 5.47 -8.84 8.96
N ALA A 104 4.43 -9.33 9.63
CA ALA A 104 3.54 -10.33 9.05
C ALA A 104 2.72 -9.72 7.89
N LEU A 105 2.30 -10.57 6.96
CA LEU A 105 1.49 -10.17 5.82
C LEU A 105 0.03 -9.90 6.25
N VAL A 106 -0.44 -8.67 6.10
CA VAL A 106 -1.77 -8.21 6.54
C VAL A 106 -2.66 -7.88 5.33
N ARG A 107 -3.95 -8.26 5.36
CA ARG A 107 -4.90 -7.82 4.32
C ARG A 107 -5.16 -6.32 4.46
N ALA A 108 -4.90 -5.56 3.39
CA ALA A 108 -5.20 -4.13 3.36
C ALA A 108 -6.72 -3.88 3.47
N PHE A 109 -7.49 -4.73 2.78
CA PHE A 109 -8.95 -4.68 2.75
C PHE A 109 -9.48 -6.10 3.09
N PRO A 110 -9.86 -6.37 4.36
CA PRO A 110 -10.53 -7.61 4.73
C PRO A 110 -11.94 -7.65 4.17
N ASP A 111 -12.40 -8.84 3.82
CA ASP A 111 -13.80 -9.07 3.43
C ASP A 111 -14.70 -9.00 4.68
N GLY A 112 -16.01 -8.79 4.50
CA GLY A 112 -16.94 -8.55 5.63
C GLY A 112 -16.96 -9.65 6.71
N ILE A 113 -16.59 -10.89 6.37
CA ILE A 113 -16.46 -12.00 7.34
C ILE A 113 -15.20 -11.84 8.21
N ASP A 114 -14.06 -11.51 7.59
CA ASP A 114 -12.80 -11.26 8.31
C ASP A 114 -12.95 -10.03 9.22
N GLU A 115 -13.67 -9.00 8.76
CA GLU A 115 -13.94 -7.81 9.57
C GLU A 115 -14.81 -8.11 10.80
N PHE A 116 -15.84 -8.96 10.66
CA PHE A 116 -16.68 -9.41 11.78
C PHE A 116 -15.87 -10.21 12.81
N LEU A 117 -14.99 -11.10 12.36
CA LEU A 117 -14.13 -11.89 13.24
C LEU A 117 -13.10 -11.03 13.98
N GLU A 118 -12.52 -10.03 13.30
CA GLU A 118 -11.58 -9.08 13.91
C GLU A 118 -12.26 -8.15 14.93
N ARG A 119 -13.48 -7.68 14.67
CA ARG A 119 -14.29 -6.93 15.68
C ARG A 119 -14.53 -7.78 16.93
N ARG A 120 -14.84 -9.07 16.76
CA ARG A 120 -15.06 -10.00 17.89
C ARG A 120 -13.79 -10.25 18.71
N ARG A 121 -12.61 -10.30 18.07
CA ARG A 121 -11.32 -10.41 18.77
C ARG A 121 -10.98 -9.16 19.58
N ARG A 122 -11.23 -7.96 19.04
CA ARG A 122 -10.98 -6.69 19.75
C ARG A 122 -11.87 -6.52 20.98
N GLN A 123 -13.10 -7.05 20.97
CA GLN A 123 -14.00 -7.04 22.12
C GLN A 123 -13.55 -7.92 23.30
N ALA A 124 -12.61 -8.87 23.10
CA ALA A 124 -12.09 -9.71 24.19
C ALA A 124 -11.00 -9.01 25.03
N THR A 125 -10.48 -7.85 24.58
CA THR A 125 -9.40 -7.13 25.28
C THR A 125 -9.65 -5.61 25.25
N VAL A 126 -10.39 -5.12 26.25
CA VAL A 126 -10.45 -3.72 26.77
C VAL A 126 -11.24 -2.65 25.97
N THR A 127 -12.04 -1.90 26.75
CA THR A 127 -12.69 -0.61 26.50
C THR A 127 -11.87 0.32 25.59
N THR A 128 -12.34 0.56 24.38
CA THR A 128 -11.88 1.67 23.53
C THR A 128 -13.07 2.32 22.83
N THR A 129 -13.07 3.65 22.91
CA THR A 129 -14.00 4.61 22.33
C THR A 129 -14.14 4.36 20.82
N PRO A 130 -15.36 4.32 20.26
CA PRO A 130 -15.54 4.21 18.81
C PRO A 130 -15.28 5.59 18.17
N MET A 131 -14.25 5.68 17.34
CA MET A 131 -14.14 6.76 16.35
C MET A 131 -15.00 6.40 15.14
N PRO A 132 -15.95 7.26 14.71
CA PRO A 132 -16.71 7.04 13.50
C PRO A 132 -15.92 7.63 12.33
N GLU A 133 -15.26 6.78 11.55
CA GLU A 133 -14.56 7.22 10.32
C GLU A 133 -14.71 6.19 9.20
N GLU A 134 -15.93 5.66 9.03
CA GLU A 134 -16.33 4.88 7.85
C GLU A 134 -16.75 5.77 6.65
N GLU A 135 -16.56 7.10 6.70
CA GLU A 135 -16.98 8.03 5.62
C GLU A 135 -15.84 8.65 4.78
N LEU A 136 -14.57 8.35 5.05
CA LEU A 136 -13.48 8.64 4.11
C LEU A 136 -12.96 7.29 3.63
N GLY A 137 -12.85 7.03 2.32
CA GLY A 137 -12.35 5.75 1.76
C GLY A 137 -10.91 5.35 2.16
N LYS A 138 -10.34 5.99 3.18
CA LYS A 138 -9.03 5.79 3.79
C LYS A 138 -9.17 5.00 5.08
N ARG A 139 -8.46 3.88 5.15
CA ARG A 139 -8.38 2.99 6.31
C ARG A 139 -6.98 3.03 6.90
N MET A 140 -6.86 3.16 8.22
CA MET A 140 -5.56 3.04 8.90
C MET A 140 -5.30 1.60 9.35
N ILE A 141 -4.07 1.13 9.12
CA ILE A 141 -3.62 -0.21 9.52
C ILE A 141 -2.32 -0.05 10.32
N GLU A 142 -2.33 -0.59 11.53
CA GLU A 142 -1.14 -0.72 12.36
C GLU A 142 -0.51 -2.09 12.10
N ILE A 143 0.77 -2.12 11.71
CA ILE A 143 1.51 -3.33 11.39
C ILE A 143 2.75 -3.39 12.30
N ARG A 144 2.97 -4.53 12.95
CA ARG A 144 4.01 -4.70 13.99
C ARG A 144 5.09 -5.67 13.54
N ALA A 145 6.34 -5.28 13.77
CA ALA A 145 7.53 -6.09 13.57
C ALA A 145 8.29 -6.23 14.91
N ARG A 146 9.50 -6.79 14.89
CA ARG A 146 10.31 -6.91 16.11
C ARG A 146 10.92 -5.58 16.52
N CYS A 147 11.35 -4.80 15.54
CA CYS A 147 12.10 -3.56 15.73
C CYS A 147 11.29 -2.30 15.47
N PHE A 148 10.11 -2.41 14.88
CA PHE A 148 9.28 -1.25 14.60
C PHE A 148 7.80 -1.58 14.58
N ASN A 149 6.99 -0.57 14.84
CA ASN A 149 5.58 -0.55 14.51
C ASN A 149 5.35 0.53 13.44
N ALA A 150 4.58 0.21 12.42
CA ALA A 150 4.25 1.14 11.34
C ALA A 150 2.74 1.38 11.28
N THR A 151 2.36 2.63 11.05
CA THR A 151 0.98 3.00 10.72
C THR A 151 0.91 3.39 9.26
N VAL A 152 0.09 2.68 8.49
CA VAL A 152 -0.11 2.89 7.06
C VAL A 152 -1.58 3.25 6.83
N ALA A 153 -1.83 4.36 6.13
CA ALA A 153 -3.16 4.68 5.62
C ALA A 153 -3.31 4.10 4.22
N VAL A 154 -4.33 3.27 4.01
CA VAL A 154 -4.65 2.67 2.72
C VAL A 154 -5.96 3.22 2.19
N GLU A 155 -5.97 3.61 0.92
CA GLU A 155 -7.15 4.09 0.21
C GLU A 155 -7.44 3.21 -1.00
N LYS A 156 -8.72 2.90 -1.22
CA LYS A 156 -9.18 2.15 -2.38
C LYS A 156 -9.82 3.11 -3.38
N HIS A 157 -9.37 3.07 -4.63
CA HIS A 157 -9.91 3.85 -5.72
C HIS A 157 -10.51 2.91 -6.79
N THR A 158 -11.84 2.78 -6.78
CA THR A 158 -12.58 1.91 -7.71
C THR A 158 -13.04 2.66 -8.96
N GLU A 159 -13.25 3.97 -8.88
CA GLU A 159 -13.82 4.75 -9.98
C GLU A 159 -12.76 5.29 -10.94
N ARG A 160 -11.61 5.74 -10.42
CA ARG A 160 -10.56 6.41 -11.19
C ARG A 160 -9.18 6.19 -10.58
N CYS A 161 -8.14 6.22 -11.41
CA CYS A 161 -6.78 6.10 -10.91
C CYS A 161 -6.31 7.38 -10.19
N PRO A 162 -5.45 7.29 -9.13
CA PRO A 162 -5.10 8.43 -8.27
C PRO A 162 -4.38 9.59 -8.97
N TRP A 163 -3.75 9.33 -10.12
CA TRP A 163 -3.00 10.33 -10.90
C TRP A 163 -3.59 10.61 -12.27
N CYS A 164 -4.73 9.99 -12.62
CA CYS A 164 -5.36 10.22 -13.91
C CYS A 164 -5.72 11.72 -14.00
N PRO A 165 -5.45 12.43 -15.10
CA PRO A 165 -5.89 13.81 -15.28
C PRO A 165 -7.42 13.89 -15.31
N ASP A 166 -8.00 15.03 -14.91
CA ASP A 166 -9.44 15.18 -14.98
C ASP A 166 -9.89 15.22 -16.43
N PRO A 167 -10.95 14.48 -16.83
CA PRO A 167 -11.54 14.66 -18.14
C PRO A 167 -11.83 16.14 -18.47
N SER A 168 -12.14 16.98 -17.47
CA SER A 168 -12.29 18.42 -17.68
C SER A 168 -10.99 19.14 -18.04
N ASP A 169 -9.85 18.69 -17.51
CA ASP A 169 -8.54 19.32 -17.71
C ASP A 169 -7.97 18.99 -19.10
N VAL A 170 -8.27 17.81 -19.62
CA VAL A 170 -7.84 17.38 -20.96
C VAL A 170 -8.59 18.16 -22.05
N ALA A 171 -9.87 18.44 -21.85
CA ALA A 171 -10.69 19.21 -22.80
C ALA A 171 -10.18 20.66 -23.00
N LEU A 172 -9.50 21.23 -22.00
CA LEU A 172 -8.92 22.59 -22.08
C LEU A 172 -7.61 22.63 -22.89
N ILE A 173 -6.87 21.52 -22.98
CA ILE A 173 -5.61 21.45 -23.73
C ILE A 173 -5.88 21.38 -25.24
N GLU A 174 -6.90 20.64 -25.68
CA GLU A 174 -7.29 20.56 -27.10
C GLU A 174 -7.76 21.92 -27.66
N GLN A 175 -8.46 22.73 -26.85
CA GLN A 175 -8.88 24.07 -27.27
C GLN A 175 -7.69 25.03 -27.44
N ARG A 176 -6.63 24.89 -26.64
CA ARG A 176 -5.44 25.76 -26.73
C ARG A 176 -4.53 25.40 -27.90
N ALA A 177 -4.45 24.12 -28.28
CA ALA A 177 -3.72 23.67 -29.46
C ALA A 177 -4.38 24.12 -30.78
N SER A 178 -5.70 24.32 -30.77
CA SER A 178 -6.48 24.77 -31.94
C SER A 178 -6.38 26.28 -32.20
N GLN A 179 -5.71 27.04 -31.32
CA GLN A 179 -5.70 28.51 -31.33
C GLN A 179 -4.32 29.12 -31.64
N TRP A 180 -3.37 28.34 -32.15
CA TRP A 180 -2.12 28.87 -32.69
C TRP A 180 -2.35 29.36 -34.13
N PRO A 181 -2.19 30.66 -34.44
CA PRO A 181 -2.21 31.11 -35.82
C PRO A 181 -1.01 30.52 -36.54
N LEU A 182 -1.25 29.86 -37.68
CA LEU A 182 -0.21 29.56 -38.66
C LEU A 182 0.44 30.88 -39.10
N LEU A 183 1.59 31.21 -38.52
CA LEU A 183 2.49 32.22 -39.06
C LEU A 183 3.54 31.50 -39.91
N LEU A 184 3.19 31.31 -41.19
CA LEU A 184 4.11 31.23 -42.33
C LEU A 184 3.46 31.98 -43.49
#